data_AF-A0A7K0NWJ1-F1
#
_entry.id   AF-A0A7K0NWJ1-F1
#
_cell.length_a   1.000
_cell.length_b   1.000
_cell.length_c   1.000
_cell.angle_alpha   90.00
_cell.angle_beta   90.00
_cell.angle_gamma   90.00
#
_symmetry.space_group_name_H-M   'P 1'
#
loop_
_entity.id
_entity.type
_entity.pdbx_description
1 polymer ?
#
loop_
_entity_poly.entity_id
_entity_poly.type
_entity_poly.pdbx_seq_one_letter_code
_entity_poly.pdbx_strand_id
1 'polypeptide(L)'
;MRAAMADYVAELHGAYLDQAAHLPPGERAELPLVAAGTFTVVAVGTRHLHVLATTAPLPRPTGQEVEISGHDRGLTWTLRFFDPVLVPELAAIDESAGPDALAVRRAVGVADVVYHVSLAPGGGLSAHHAQHAGTGLANAHTSSVRDYDAMRELVPGRSDLVDEFASAQRLGLAIAARLLARELVPRSASIDAADDAVSLRRAVLASLRLPADDHP
;
A
#
# COMPACT_ATOMS: atom_id res chain seq x y z
N MET A 1 6.46 23.59 3.72
CA MET A 1 5.67 22.36 3.48
C MET A 1 6.41 21.34 2.62
N ARG A 2 6.88 21.69 1.41
CA ARG A 2 7.57 20.74 0.52
C ARG A 2 8.84 20.12 1.10
N ALA A 3 9.71 20.94 1.72
CA ALA A 3 10.90 20.44 2.42
C ALA A 3 10.52 19.49 3.57
N ALA A 4 9.59 19.89 4.44
CA ALA A 4 9.09 19.04 5.53
C ALA A 4 8.49 17.71 5.03
N MET A 5 7.84 17.69 3.86
CA MET A 5 7.36 16.45 3.25
C MET A 5 8.51 15.59 2.69
N ALA A 6 9.53 16.20 2.09
CA ALA A 6 10.72 15.48 1.66
C ALA A 6 11.44 14.82 2.85
N ASP A 7 11.59 15.55 3.96
CA ASP A 7 12.15 15.03 5.21
C ASP A 7 11.27 13.91 5.78
N TYR A 8 9.94 14.10 5.81
CA TYR A 8 9.00 13.07 6.25
C TYR A 8 9.10 11.78 5.43
N VAL A 9 9.20 11.89 4.09
CA VAL A 9 9.34 10.72 3.20
C VAL A 9 10.68 10.02 3.43
N ALA A 10 11.77 10.77 3.56
CA ALA A 10 13.09 10.22 3.83
C ALA A 10 13.13 9.47 5.18
N GLU A 11 12.56 10.06 6.24
CA GLU A 11 12.47 9.42 7.56
C GLU A 11 11.55 8.19 7.57
N LEU A 12 10.46 8.22 6.79
CA LEU A 12 9.54 7.08 6.63
C LEU A 12 10.25 5.90 5.96
N HIS A 13 10.94 6.14 4.83
CA HIS A 13 11.75 5.11 4.17
C HIS A 13 12.89 4.67 5.08
N GLY A 14 13.46 5.62 5.82
CA GLY A 14 14.46 5.45 6.86
C GLY A 14 14.08 4.33 7.83
N ALA A 15 12.99 4.56 8.55
CA ALA A 15 12.45 3.63 9.54
C ALA A 15 11.94 2.32 8.92
N TYR A 16 11.40 2.36 7.70
CA TYR A 16 11.00 1.15 6.99
C TYR A 16 12.20 0.21 6.79
N LEU A 17 13.32 0.75 6.29
CA LEU A 17 14.53 -0.02 6.01
C LEU A 17 15.20 -0.53 7.30
N ASP A 18 15.17 0.27 8.38
CA ASP A 18 15.65 -0.17 9.69
C ASP A 18 14.85 -1.38 10.19
N GLN A 19 13.52 -1.32 10.10
CA GLN A 19 12.67 -2.43 10.49
C GLN A 19 12.88 -3.67 9.60
N ALA A 20 13.02 -3.46 8.29
CA ALA A 20 13.30 -4.52 7.32
C ALA A 20 14.67 -5.19 7.52
N ALA A 21 15.66 -4.49 8.09
CA ALA A 21 16.98 -5.02 8.34
C ALA A 21 17.00 -6.19 9.35
N HIS A 22 15.94 -6.33 10.15
CA HIS A 22 15.77 -7.44 11.09
C HIS A 22 15.29 -8.75 10.43
N LEU A 23 14.95 -8.73 9.14
CA LEU A 23 14.50 -9.90 8.39
C LEU A 23 15.67 -10.62 7.69
N PRO A 24 15.54 -11.94 7.43
CA PRO A 24 16.46 -12.66 6.55
C PRO A 24 16.56 -12.00 5.16
N PRO A 25 17.71 -12.08 4.47
CA PRO A 25 17.92 -11.38 3.20
C PRO A 25 16.91 -11.71 2.09
N GLY A 26 16.47 -12.96 1.99
CA GLY A 26 15.46 -13.38 0.99
C GLY A 26 14.11 -12.71 1.25
N GLU A 27 13.59 -12.84 2.46
CA GLU A 27 12.33 -12.21 2.88
C GLU A 27 12.39 -10.68 2.76
N ARG A 28 13.53 -10.08 3.13
CA ARG A 28 13.75 -8.64 2.99
C ARG A 28 13.68 -8.18 1.54
N ALA A 29 14.22 -8.95 0.60
CA ALA A 29 14.25 -8.59 -0.82
C ALA A 29 12.85 -8.61 -1.45
N GLU A 30 11.92 -9.38 -0.89
CA GLU A 30 10.53 -9.49 -1.36
C GLU A 30 9.62 -8.38 -0.82
N LEU A 31 10.06 -7.65 0.21
CA LEU A 31 9.31 -6.53 0.75
C LEU A 31 9.05 -5.47 -0.35
N PRO A 32 7.79 -5.03 -0.57
CA PRO A 32 7.42 -4.20 -1.72
C PRO A 32 8.28 -2.94 -1.92
N LEU A 33 8.66 -2.25 -0.85
CA LEU A 33 9.48 -1.04 -0.96
C LEU A 33 10.93 -1.35 -1.36
N VAL A 34 11.50 -2.44 -0.83
CA VAL A 34 12.85 -2.90 -1.16
C VAL A 34 12.88 -3.42 -2.60
N ALA A 35 11.91 -4.24 -2.97
CA ALA A 35 11.77 -4.81 -4.31
C ALA A 35 11.55 -3.72 -5.38
N ALA A 36 10.83 -2.64 -5.05
CA ALA A 36 10.60 -1.54 -5.97
C ALA A 36 11.92 -0.86 -6.38
N GLY A 37 12.81 -0.58 -5.42
CA GLY A 37 14.12 0.06 -5.63
C GLY A 37 14.03 1.51 -6.12
N THR A 38 13.45 1.74 -7.29
CA THR A 38 13.17 3.06 -7.87
C THR A 38 11.67 3.28 -8.03
N PHE A 39 11.17 4.41 -7.52
CA PHE A 39 9.73 4.72 -7.55
C PHE A 39 9.46 6.23 -7.47
N THR A 40 8.23 6.63 -7.74
CA THR A 40 7.76 8.00 -7.51
C THR A 40 6.85 8.03 -6.30
N VAL A 41 7.11 8.94 -5.36
CA VAL A 41 6.22 9.30 -4.28
C VAL A 41 5.39 10.51 -4.72
N VAL A 42 4.08 10.45 -4.51
CA VAL A 42 3.22 11.60 -4.69
C VAL A 42 2.56 11.98 -3.38
N ALA A 43 2.73 13.25 -3.01
CA ALA A 43 2.06 13.90 -1.91
C ALA A 43 0.85 14.64 -2.45
N VAL A 44 -0.35 14.19 -2.08
CA VAL A 44 -1.62 14.69 -2.60
C VAL A 44 -2.40 15.36 -1.49
N GLY A 45 -2.69 16.66 -1.67
CA GLY A 45 -3.51 17.44 -0.75
C GLY A 45 -4.99 17.32 -1.09
N THR A 46 -5.76 16.70 -0.20
CA THR A 46 -7.23 16.74 -0.15
C THR A 46 -7.64 17.27 1.23
N ARG A 47 -8.72 16.75 1.84
CA ARG A 47 -8.99 16.98 3.27
C ARG A 47 -7.90 16.34 4.11
N HIS A 48 -7.50 15.12 3.76
CA HIS A 48 -6.32 14.45 4.29
C HIS A 48 -5.10 14.73 3.41
N LEU A 49 -3.91 14.45 3.94
CA LEU A 49 -2.70 14.46 3.14
C LEU A 49 -2.33 13.01 2.80
N HIS A 50 -2.37 12.67 1.52
CA HIS A 50 -2.08 11.33 1.03
C HIS A 50 -0.63 11.27 0.55
N VAL A 51 0.11 10.28 1.01
CA VAL A 51 1.46 9.98 0.54
C VAL A 51 1.43 8.57 -0.03
N LEU A 52 1.58 8.45 -1.34
CA LEU A 52 1.56 7.18 -2.03
C LEU A 52 2.80 7.01 -2.90
N ALA A 53 3.38 5.82 -2.91
CA ALA A 53 4.49 5.47 -3.78
C ALA A 53 4.02 4.57 -4.91
N THR A 54 4.54 4.78 -6.11
CA THR A 54 4.24 3.97 -7.28
C THR A 54 5.48 3.76 -8.14
N THR A 55 5.59 2.57 -8.74
CA THR A 55 6.59 2.28 -9.78
C THR A 55 6.08 2.61 -11.18
N ALA A 56 4.79 2.94 -11.32
CA ALA A 56 4.22 3.34 -12.59
C ALA A 56 4.82 4.68 -13.04
N PRO A 57 5.21 4.82 -14.32
CA PRO A 57 5.74 6.07 -14.82
C PRO A 57 4.64 7.14 -14.80
N LEU A 58 4.95 8.28 -14.20
CA LEU A 58 4.09 9.46 -14.30
C LEU A 58 4.57 10.34 -15.47
N PRO A 59 3.65 11.07 -16.14
CA PRO A 59 4.02 12.07 -17.14
C PRO A 59 5.02 13.06 -16.56
N ARG A 60 5.93 13.60 -17.40
CA ARG A 60 6.89 14.60 -16.94
C ARG A 60 6.17 15.79 -16.28
N PRO A 61 6.73 16.36 -15.20
CA PRO A 61 6.15 17.54 -14.57
C PRO A 61 5.93 18.67 -15.58
N THR A 62 4.77 19.31 -15.52
CA THR A 62 4.42 20.45 -16.37
C THR A 62 4.08 21.68 -15.54
N GLY A 63 4.30 22.87 -16.11
CA GLY A 63 3.89 24.13 -15.48
C GLY A 63 4.51 24.35 -14.09
N GLN A 64 3.66 24.37 -13.05
CA GLN A 64 4.04 24.67 -11.66
C GLN A 64 4.34 23.41 -10.82
N GLU A 65 4.28 22.23 -11.43
CA GLU A 65 4.63 20.98 -10.76
C GLU A 65 6.10 21.00 -10.30
N VAL A 66 6.33 20.47 -9.10
CA VAL A 66 7.67 20.37 -8.53
C VAL A 66 8.00 18.92 -8.22
N GLU A 67 9.24 18.58 -8.55
CA GLU A 67 9.85 17.29 -8.32
C GLU A 67 11.07 17.47 -7.41
N ILE A 68 11.18 16.62 -6.39
CA ILE A 68 12.32 16.58 -5.47
C ILE A 68 12.87 15.16 -5.50
N SER A 69 14.13 14.98 -5.87
CA SER A 69 14.78 13.67 -5.82
C SER A 69 15.25 13.34 -4.40
N GLY A 70 15.15 12.07 -4.03
CA GLY A 70 15.69 11.51 -2.80
C GLY A 70 16.33 10.15 -3.05
N HIS A 71 17.24 9.78 -2.17
CA HIS A 71 17.86 8.46 -2.16
C HIS A 71 18.23 8.06 -0.73
N ASP A 72 18.12 6.78 -0.41
CA ASP A 72 18.61 6.21 0.84
C ASP A 72 18.82 4.71 0.67
N ARG A 73 19.99 4.21 1.09
CA ARG A 73 20.30 2.77 1.22
C ARG A 73 19.78 1.87 0.07
N GLY A 74 19.99 2.31 -1.16
CA GLY A 74 19.62 1.58 -2.39
C GLY A 74 18.22 1.89 -2.93
N LEU A 75 17.41 2.65 -2.19
CA LEU A 75 16.18 3.25 -2.70
C LEU A 75 16.49 4.56 -3.41
N THR A 76 15.82 4.79 -4.54
CA THR A 76 15.83 6.05 -5.27
C THR A 76 14.39 6.46 -5.50
N TRP A 77 14.04 7.71 -5.19
CA TRP A 77 12.69 8.19 -5.44
C TRP A 77 12.66 9.63 -5.91
N THR A 78 11.56 9.96 -6.59
CA THR A 78 11.16 11.34 -6.84
C THR A 78 9.90 11.64 -6.05
N LEU A 79 9.82 12.81 -5.43
CA LEU A 79 8.66 13.30 -4.71
C LEU A 79 7.97 14.39 -5.53
N ARG A 80 6.70 14.17 -5.85
CA ARG A 80 5.85 15.12 -6.57
C ARG A 80 4.65 15.54 -5.71
N PHE A 81 4.14 16.73 -5.99
CA PHE A 81 3.07 17.34 -5.21
C PHE A 81 1.86 17.58 -6.10
N PHE A 82 0.69 17.15 -5.64
CA PHE A 82 -0.58 17.38 -6.30
C PHE A 82 -1.56 17.99 -5.30
N ASP A 83 -2.32 18.97 -5.75
CA ASP A 83 -3.37 19.63 -4.98
C ASP A 83 -4.51 20.01 -5.95
N PRO A 84 -5.64 20.53 -5.46
CA PRO A 84 -6.76 20.87 -6.32
C PRO A 84 -6.49 22.00 -7.33
N VAL A 85 -5.39 22.73 -7.19
CA VAL A 85 -4.98 23.72 -8.20
C VAL A 85 -4.35 23.03 -9.40
N LEU A 86 -3.59 21.96 -9.17
CA LEU A 86 -2.98 21.14 -10.22
C LEU A 86 -3.94 20.08 -10.79
N VAL A 87 -4.78 19.49 -9.94
CA VAL A 87 -5.73 18.41 -10.29
C VAL A 87 -7.09 18.74 -9.69
N PRO A 88 -7.95 19.49 -10.39
CA PRO A 88 -9.23 19.98 -9.88
C PRO A 88 -10.16 18.89 -9.33
N GLU A 89 -10.08 17.68 -9.87
CA GLU A 89 -10.85 16.51 -9.42
C GLU A 89 -10.63 16.18 -7.94
N LEU A 90 -9.47 16.54 -7.38
CA LEU A 90 -9.17 16.35 -5.96
C LEU A 90 -10.09 17.18 -5.05
N ALA A 91 -10.64 18.30 -5.51
CA ALA A 91 -11.60 19.10 -4.73
C ALA A 91 -12.96 18.40 -4.55
N ALA A 92 -13.30 17.45 -5.41
CA ALA A 92 -14.59 16.76 -5.40
C ALA A 92 -14.60 15.50 -4.52
N ILE A 93 -13.45 15.08 -3.98
CA ILE A 93 -13.34 13.89 -3.16
C ILE A 93 -13.93 14.18 -1.78
N ASP A 94 -15.00 13.46 -1.42
CA ASP A 94 -15.60 13.54 -0.08
C ASP A 94 -14.90 12.57 0.88
N GLU A 95 -14.12 13.15 1.79
CA GLU A 95 -13.41 12.42 2.85
C GLU A 95 -14.01 12.67 4.24
N SER A 96 -15.31 12.98 4.30
CA SER A 96 -16.02 13.20 5.56
C SER A 96 -16.05 11.97 6.46
N ALA A 97 -16.10 10.77 5.88
CA ALA A 97 -16.08 9.49 6.59
C ALA A 97 -14.66 8.96 6.89
N GLY A 98 -13.62 9.56 6.30
CA GLY A 98 -12.23 9.10 6.39
C GLY A 98 -11.48 9.28 5.07
N PRO A 99 -10.18 8.93 5.03
CA PRO A 99 -9.36 9.06 3.82
C PRO A 99 -9.83 8.11 2.70
N ASP A 100 -9.93 8.61 1.47
CA ASP A 100 -10.31 7.80 0.29
C ASP A 100 -9.10 7.59 -0.63
N ALA A 101 -8.33 6.54 -0.34
CA ALA A 101 -7.15 6.16 -1.10
C ALA A 101 -7.44 5.91 -2.59
N LEU A 102 -8.58 5.29 -2.89
CA LEU A 102 -8.91 4.86 -4.25
C LEU A 102 -9.35 6.03 -5.11
N ALA A 103 -10.17 6.94 -4.57
CA ALA A 103 -10.56 8.16 -5.25
C ALA A 103 -9.33 9.04 -5.56
N VAL A 104 -8.44 9.22 -4.57
CA VAL A 104 -7.20 9.99 -4.75
C VAL A 104 -6.32 9.39 -5.84
N ARG A 105 -6.08 8.08 -5.80
CA ARG A 105 -5.31 7.35 -6.81
C ARG A 105 -5.86 7.54 -8.22
N ARG A 106 -7.18 7.45 -8.39
CA ARG A 106 -7.84 7.66 -9.68
C ARG A 106 -7.66 9.10 -10.18
N ALA A 107 -7.82 10.09 -9.29
CA ALA A 107 -7.68 11.50 -9.64
C ALA A 107 -6.25 11.82 -10.13
N VAL A 108 -5.21 11.26 -9.51
CA VAL A 108 -3.81 11.49 -9.92
C VAL A 108 -3.29 10.49 -10.96
N GLY A 109 -4.15 9.59 -11.48
CA GLY A 109 -3.78 8.62 -12.51
C GLY A 109 -2.86 7.49 -12.05
N VAL A 110 -2.86 7.15 -10.76
CA VAL A 110 -2.02 6.09 -10.19
C VAL A 110 -2.81 4.79 -10.03
N ALA A 111 -2.51 3.81 -10.87
CA ALA A 111 -3.21 2.52 -10.89
C ALA A 111 -2.73 1.54 -9.81
N ASP A 112 -1.43 1.48 -9.52
CA ASP A 112 -0.83 0.57 -8.54
C ASP A 112 0.07 1.34 -7.59
N VAL A 113 0.14 0.92 -6.33
CA VAL A 113 0.92 1.55 -5.27
C VAL A 113 1.81 0.54 -4.56
N VAL A 114 3.04 0.96 -4.28
CA VAL A 114 3.96 0.26 -3.37
C VAL A 114 3.48 0.42 -1.94
N TYR A 115 3.01 1.63 -1.58
CA TYR A 115 2.36 1.91 -0.30
C TYR A 115 1.45 3.12 -0.41
N HIS A 116 0.54 3.25 0.55
CA HIS A 116 -0.24 4.45 0.78
C HIS A 116 -0.33 4.73 2.28
N VAL A 117 -0.06 5.98 2.66
CA VAL A 117 -0.22 6.51 4.02
C VAL A 117 -1.06 7.78 3.93
N SER A 118 -2.02 7.94 4.83
CA SER A 118 -2.82 9.16 4.96
C SER A 118 -2.53 9.83 6.30
N LEU A 119 -2.32 11.15 6.27
CA LEU A 119 -2.22 11.96 7.47
C LEU A 119 -3.51 12.75 7.67
N ALA A 120 -4.03 12.70 8.91
CA ALA A 120 -5.22 13.44 9.30
C ALA A 120 -4.99 14.97 9.19
N PRO A 121 -6.05 15.76 8.98
CA PRO A 121 -5.97 17.21 9.07
C PRO A 121 -5.33 17.65 10.39
N GLY A 122 -4.32 18.51 10.33
CA GLY A 122 -3.55 18.93 11.51
C GLY A 122 -2.52 17.92 12.03
N GLY A 123 -2.38 16.76 11.37
CA GLY A 123 -1.30 15.80 11.63
C GLY A 123 0.08 16.39 11.32
N GLY A 124 1.07 16.06 12.15
CA GLY A 124 2.41 16.62 12.00
C GLY A 124 3.29 15.87 10.99
N LEU A 125 4.06 16.61 10.21
CA LEU A 125 5.12 16.08 9.33
C LEU A 125 6.47 15.94 10.06
N SER A 126 6.44 15.54 11.33
CA SER A 126 7.67 15.37 12.12
C SER A 126 8.32 14.02 11.85
N ALA A 127 9.63 13.95 12.08
CA ALA A 127 10.39 12.69 12.00
C ALA A 127 9.77 11.59 12.88
N HIS A 128 9.27 11.93 14.07
CA HIS A 128 8.59 10.98 14.94
C HIS A 128 7.35 10.32 14.30
N HIS A 129 6.51 11.10 13.62
CA HIS A 129 5.35 10.55 12.91
C HIS A 129 5.78 9.72 11.69
N ALA A 130 6.83 10.15 11.00
CA ALA A 130 7.40 9.41 9.88
C ALA A 130 7.94 8.04 10.33
N GLN A 131 8.64 7.99 11.47
CA GLN A 131 9.18 6.75 12.05
C GLN A 131 8.08 5.75 12.39
N HIS A 132 6.99 6.22 13.02
CA HIS A 132 5.83 5.37 13.30
C HIS A 132 5.18 4.85 12.01
N ALA A 133 5.00 5.70 11.00
CA ALA A 133 4.44 5.30 9.73
C ALA A 133 5.35 4.28 9.00
N GLY A 134 6.66 4.53 8.95
CA GLY A 134 7.63 3.64 8.30
C GLY A 134 7.72 2.27 8.96
N THR A 135 7.79 2.24 10.29
CA THR A 135 7.80 0.98 11.06
C THR A 135 6.49 0.20 10.87
N GLY A 136 5.35 0.89 10.96
CA GLY A 136 4.03 0.30 10.73
C GLY A 136 3.90 -0.28 9.32
N LEU A 137 4.39 0.44 8.32
CA LEU A 137 4.38 0.00 6.93
C LEU A 137 5.26 -1.23 6.70
N ALA A 138 6.47 -1.27 7.27
CA ALA A 138 7.35 -2.43 7.18
C ALA A 138 6.71 -3.68 7.79
N ASN A 139 6.08 -3.54 8.97
CA ASN A 139 5.35 -4.63 9.61
C ASN A 139 4.14 -5.10 8.78
N ALA A 140 3.38 -4.16 8.20
CA ALA A 140 2.24 -4.49 7.34
C ALA A 140 2.66 -5.24 6.07
N HIS A 141 3.75 -4.80 5.42
CA HIS A 141 4.32 -5.46 4.26
C HIS A 141 4.85 -6.86 4.60
N THR A 142 5.60 -7.00 5.70
CA THR A 142 6.11 -8.29 6.17
C THR A 142 4.97 -9.27 6.45
N SER A 143 3.93 -8.82 7.16
CA SER A 143 2.75 -9.64 7.41
C SER A 143 2.05 -10.04 6.10
N SER A 144 1.97 -9.13 5.12
CA SER A 144 1.34 -9.45 3.84
C SER A 144 2.09 -10.50 3.05
N VAL A 145 3.42 -10.38 2.95
CA VAL A 145 4.26 -11.34 2.22
C VAL A 145 4.11 -12.73 2.85
N ARG A 146 4.29 -12.83 4.17
CA ARG A 146 4.14 -14.08 4.91
C ARG A 146 2.75 -14.70 4.78
N ASP A 147 1.70 -13.88 4.82
CA ASP A 147 0.32 -14.36 4.65
C ASP A 147 0.15 -15.03 3.28
N TYR A 148 0.66 -14.41 2.21
CA TYR A 148 0.56 -14.98 0.86
C TYR A 148 1.46 -16.20 0.66
N ASP A 149 2.67 -16.20 1.20
CA ASP A 149 3.55 -17.38 1.15
C ASP A 149 2.88 -18.58 1.83
N ALA A 150 2.32 -18.37 3.03
CA ALA A 150 1.57 -19.40 3.74
C ALA A 150 0.33 -19.87 2.94
N MET A 151 -0.38 -18.97 2.27
CA MET A 151 -1.49 -19.37 1.38
C MET A 151 -0.99 -20.26 0.23
N ARG A 152 0.12 -19.91 -0.43
CA ARG A 152 0.68 -20.72 -1.52
C ARG A 152 1.09 -22.10 -1.04
N GLU A 153 1.66 -22.21 0.17
CA GLU A 153 2.01 -23.50 0.78
C GLU A 153 0.78 -24.36 1.10
N LEU A 154 -0.33 -23.75 1.51
CA LEU A 154 -1.58 -24.45 1.83
C LEU A 154 -2.34 -24.91 0.58
N VAL A 155 -2.19 -24.20 -0.55
CA VAL A 155 -2.83 -24.55 -1.83
C VAL A 155 -1.82 -24.58 -2.99
N PRO A 156 -0.85 -25.52 -2.99
CA PRO A 156 0.27 -25.50 -3.94
C PRO A 156 -0.16 -25.67 -5.41
N GLY A 157 -1.30 -26.32 -5.67
CA GLY A 157 -1.87 -26.44 -7.02
C GLY A 157 -2.60 -25.20 -7.52
N ARG A 158 -2.69 -24.13 -6.71
CA ARG A 158 -3.46 -22.91 -6.99
C ARG A 158 -2.68 -21.64 -6.63
N SER A 159 -1.35 -21.69 -6.63
CA SER A 159 -0.52 -20.53 -6.31
C SER A 159 -0.79 -19.33 -7.23
N ASP A 160 -1.05 -19.56 -8.52
CA ASP A 160 -1.44 -18.51 -9.47
C ASP A 160 -2.70 -17.75 -9.02
N LEU A 161 -3.66 -18.45 -8.42
CA LEU A 161 -4.88 -17.84 -7.90
C LEU A 161 -4.62 -17.01 -6.64
N VAL A 162 -3.67 -17.44 -5.80
CA VAL A 162 -3.21 -16.64 -4.65
C VAL A 162 -2.52 -15.37 -5.14
N ASP A 163 -1.72 -15.45 -6.21
CA ASP A 163 -1.05 -14.30 -6.79
C ASP A 163 -2.02 -13.32 -7.45
N GLU A 164 -3.07 -13.83 -8.11
CA GLU A 164 -4.15 -13.00 -8.65
C GLU A 164 -4.93 -12.32 -7.52
N PHE A 165 -5.25 -13.05 -6.44
CA PHE A 165 -5.89 -12.49 -5.26
C PHE A 165 -5.04 -11.38 -4.62
N ALA A 166 -3.73 -11.62 -4.43
CA ALA A 166 -2.80 -10.64 -3.90
C ALA A 166 -2.73 -9.38 -4.78
N SER A 167 -2.72 -9.56 -6.10
CA SER A 167 -2.75 -8.46 -7.07
C SER A 167 -4.05 -7.67 -6.99
N ALA A 168 -5.20 -8.33 -6.91
CA ALA A 168 -6.50 -7.69 -6.76
C ALA A 168 -6.58 -6.86 -5.46
N GLN A 169 -6.04 -7.38 -4.36
CA GLN A 169 -5.94 -6.64 -3.10
C GLN A 169 -5.08 -5.38 -3.25
N ARG A 170 -3.87 -5.52 -3.80
CA ARG A 170 -2.93 -4.39 -3.99
C ARG A 170 -3.53 -3.29 -4.88
N LEU A 171 -4.19 -3.70 -5.96
CA LEU A 171 -4.86 -2.79 -6.89
C LEU A 171 -6.14 -2.15 -6.32
N GLY A 172 -6.63 -2.59 -5.16
CA GLY A 172 -7.88 -2.09 -4.57
C GLY A 172 -9.13 -2.57 -5.30
N LEU A 173 -9.06 -3.69 -6.02
CA LEU A 173 -10.17 -4.28 -6.76
C LEU A 173 -11.03 -5.13 -5.82
N ALA A 174 -11.75 -4.48 -4.90
CA ALA A 174 -12.45 -5.13 -3.79
C ALA A 174 -13.38 -6.27 -4.22
N ILE A 175 -14.15 -6.09 -5.30
CA ILE A 175 -15.06 -7.12 -5.83
C ILE A 175 -14.26 -8.30 -6.38
N ALA A 176 -13.24 -8.05 -7.20
CA ALA A 176 -12.40 -9.11 -7.76
C ALA A 176 -11.68 -9.88 -6.65
N ALA A 177 -11.11 -9.19 -5.66
CA ALA A 177 -10.47 -9.82 -4.51
C ALA A 177 -11.44 -10.74 -3.74
N ARG A 178 -12.70 -10.34 -3.53
CA ARG A 178 -13.71 -11.20 -2.91
C ARG A 178 -14.08 -12.41 -3.77
N LEU A 179 -14.20 -12.24 -5.08
CA LEU A 179 -14.50 -13.37 -5.98
C LEU A 179 -13.35 -14.39 -5.98
N LEU A 180 -12.10 -13.92 -6.05
CA LEU A 180 -10.90 -14.77 -5.98
C LEU A 180 -10.78 -15.44 -4.60
N ALA A 181 -11.10 -14.73 -3.52
CA ALA A 181 -11.15 -15.31 -2.17
C ALA A 181 -12.18 -16.44 -2.05
N ARG A 182 -13.38 -16.28 -2.65
CA ARG A 182 -14.41 -17.32 -2.68
C ARG A 182 -14.01 -18.53 -3.53
N GLU A 183 -13.23 -18.29 -4.58
CA GLU A 183 -12.66 -19.35 -5.40
C GLU A 183 -11.60 -20.13 -4.58
N LEU A 184 -10.71 -19.43 -3.85
CA LEU A 184 -9.73 -20.05 -2.95
C LEU A 184 -10.37 -20.85 -1.82
N VAL A 185 -11.41 -20.29 -1.18
CA VAL A 185 -12.08 -20.88 -0.02
C VAL A 185 -13.61 -20.85 -0.24
N PRO A 186 -14.17 -21.89 -0.86
CA PRO A 186 -15.61 -21.97 -1.07
C PRO A 186 -16.37 -21.96 0.27
N ARG A 187 -17.53 -21.27 0.29
CA ARG A 187 -18.53 -21.27 1.38
C ARG A 187 -18.12 -20.64 2.72
N SER A 188 -16.95 -20.02 2.83
CA SER A 188 -16.52 -19.43 4.09
C SER A 188 -17.26 -18.13 4.44
N ALA A 189 -18.09 -18.16 5.49
CA ALA A 189 -18.84 -16.99 5.98
C ALA A 189 -17.93 -15.82 6.43
N SER A 190 -16.69 -16.09 6.86
CA SER A 190 -15.73 -15.06 7.24
C SER A 190 -15.25 -14.22 6.05
N ILE A 191 -15.29 -14.75 4.82
CA ILE A 191 -15.03 -13.97 3.60
C ILE A 191 -16.11 -12.93 3.38
N ASP A 192 -17.36 -13.28 3.70
CA ASP A 192 -18.50 -12.38 3.55
C ASP A 192 -18.48 -11.26 4.59
N ALA A 193 -18.07 -11.56 5.81
CA ALA A 193 -17.96 -10.62 6.92
C ALA A 193 -16.73 -9.67 6.88
N ALA A 194 -15.79 -9.85 5.94
CA ALA A 194 -14.57 -9.06 5.90
C ALA A 194 -14.77 -7.63 5.35
N ASP A 195 -14.63 -6.62 6.20
CA ASP A 195 -14.94 -5.22 5.84
C ASP A 195 -13.86 -4.53 4.97
N ASP A 196 -12.62 -5.04 5.01
CA ASP A 196 -11.48 -4.43 4.32
C ASP A 196 -10.52 -5.49 3.74
N ALA A 197 -9.50 -5.02 3.01
CA ALA A 197 -8.53 -5.92 2.38
C ALA A 197 -7.74 -6.75 3.41
N VAL A 198 -7.41 -6.20 4.57
CA VAL A 198 -6.59 -6.88 5.59
C VAL A 198 -7.39 -7.98 6.28
N SER A 199 -8.61 -7.69 6.70
CA SER A 199 -9.56 -8.65 7.26
C SER A 199 -9.92 -9.74 6.25
N LEU A 200 -10.08 -9.39 4.96
CA LEU A 200 -10.31 -10.38 3.90
C LEU A 200 -9.12 -11.32 3.74
N ARG A 201 -7.89 -10.79 3.69
CA ARG A 201 -6.67 -11.60 3.59
C ARG A 201 -6.53 -12.56 4.78
N ARG A 202 -6.75 -12.04 5.99
CA ARG A 202 -6.71 -12.85 7.22
C ARG A 202 -7.79 -13.92 7.24
N ALA A 203 -9.00 -13.60 6.78
CA ALA A 203 -10.09 -14.55 6.69
C ALA A 203 -9.78 -15.69 5.72
N VAL A 204 -9.21 -15.39 4.54
CA VAL A 204 -8.75 -16.41 3.58
C VAL A 204 -7.71 -17.32 4.22
N LEU A 205 -6.66 -16.76 4.83
CA LEU A 205 -5.59 -17.54 5.43
C LEU A 205 -6.09 -18.41 6.59
N ALA A 206 -6.95 -17.85 7.45
CA ALA A 206 -7.53 -18.57 8.57
C ALA A 206 -8.37 -19.76 8.08
N SER A 207 -9.20 -19.54 7.06
CA SER A 207 -10.03 -20.61 6.51
C SER A 207 -9.19 -21.70 5.84
N LEU A 208 -8.15 -21.35 5.07
CA LEU A 208 -7.25 -22.36 4.46
C LEU A 208 -6.51 -23.24 5.47
N ARG A 209 -6.38 -22.78 6.73
CA ARG A 209 -5.77 -23.58 7.81
C ARG A 209 -6.76 -24.55 8.46
N LEU A 210 -8.07 -24.40 8.24
CA LEU A 210 -9.07 -25.34 8.73
C LEU A 210 -9.03 -26.62 7.86
N PRO A 211 -9.22 -27.80 8.44
CA PRO A 211 -9.39 -29.02 7.66
C PRO A 211 -10.67 -28.90 6.81
N ALA A 212 -10.66 -29.49 5.61
CA ALA A 212 -11.71 -29.33 4.60
C ALA A 212 -13.14 -29.72 5.08
N ASP A 213 -13.24 -30.52 6.14
CA ASP A 213 -14.50 -30.96 6.74
C ASP A 213 -15.09 -29.96 7.77
N ASP A 214 -14.31 -28.95 8.19
CA ASP A 214 -14.68 -27.97 9.22
C ASP A 214 -14.95 -26.56 8.65
N HIS A 215 -15.18 -26.43 7.35
CA HIS A 215 -15.66 -25.17 6.77
C HIS A 215 -17.15 -25.00 7.11
N PRO A 216 -17.53 -24.05 8.00
CA PRO A 216 -18.93 -23.79 8.32
C PRO A 216 -19.69 -23.19 7.13
#